data_AF-A0A955RML0-F1
#
_entry.id   AF-A0A955RML0-F1
#
_cell.length_a   1.000
_cell.length_b   1.000
_cell.length_c   1.000
_cell.angle_alpha   90.00
_cell.angle_beta   90.00
_cell.angle_gamma   90.00
#
_symmetry.space_group_name_H-M   'P 1'
#
loop_
_entity.id
_entity.type
_entity.pdbx_description
1 polymer ?
#
loop_
_entity_poly.entity_id
_entity_poly.type
_entity_poly.pdbx_seq_one_letter_code
_entity_poly.pdbx_strand_id
1 'polypeptide(L)'
;TLYAGKGCAVCNSTGYNGRTAVFEFIRVTPELQDLILKRPSSREIWELAAKQGLRTMFEDGLEKVRLGTTTLEELLRVVEVPDAPSPEKV
;
A
#
# COMPACT_ATOMS: atom_id res chain seq x y z
N THR A 1 8.04 14.14 10.80
CA THR A 1 6.85 14.97 11.07
C THR A 1 5.66 14.32 10.41
N LEU A 2 4.49 14.28 11.05
CA LEU A 2 3.23 13.78 10.50
C LEU A 2 2.22 14.93 10.44
N TYR A 3 1.29 14.86 9.48
CA TYR A 3 0.28 15.90 9.24
C TYR A 3 -1.13 15.35 9.47
N ALA A 4 -2.01 16.23 9.93
CA ALA A 4 -3.45 16.00 10.02
C ALA A 4 -4.17 17.34 9.73
N GLY A 5 -5.25 17.28 8.95
CA GLY A 5 -6.05 18.45 8.63
C GLY A 5 -6.91 18.87 9.83
N LYS A 6 -6.89 20.15 10.18
CA LYS A 6 -7.66 20.68 11.34
C LYS A 6 -9.17 20.76 11.10
N GLY A 7 -9.62 20.63 9.85
CA GLY A 7 -11.00 20.92 9.45
C GLY A 7 -11.22 22.40 9.13
N CYS A 8 -11.90 22.69 8.03
CA CYS A 8 -12.32 24.03 7.62
C CYS A 8 -13.55 23.94 6.69
N ALA A 9 -14.13 25.08 6.33
CA ALA A 9 -15.31 25.12 5.44
C ALA A 9 -15.06 24.43 4.09
N VAL A 10 -13.85 24.53 3.51
CA VAL A 10 -13.51 23.93 2.21
C VAL A 10 -13.54 22.40 2.24
N CYS A 11 -13.13 21.80 3.35
CA CYS A 11 -13.15 20.35 3.52
C CYS A 11 -14.39 19.86 4.28
N ASN A 12 -15.42 20.71 4.46
CA ASN A 12 -16.60 20.42 5.27
C ASN A 12 -16.24 19.91 6.69
N SER A 13 -15.23 20.52 7.29
CA SER A 13 -14.70 20.17 8.62
C SER A 13 -14.15 18.74 8.76
N THR A 14 -13.96 17.99 7.67
CA THR A 14 -13.44 16.61 7.72
C THR A 14 -11.92 16.52 7.96
N GLY A 15 -11.18 17.55 7.58
CA GLY A 15 -9.71 17.51 7.53
C GLY A 15 -9.14 16.88 6.25
N TYR A 16 -9.98 16.43 5.31
CA TYR A 16 -9.59 15.78 4.06
C TYR A 16 -10.24 16.44 2.83
N ASN A 17 -9.53 16.54 1.71
CA ASN A 17 -10.09 16.99 0.44
C ASN A 17 -9.47 16.21 -0.72
N GLY A 18 -10.31 15.66 -1.60
CA GLY A 18 -9.87 14.77 -2.67
C GLY A 18 -9.52 13.37 -2.17
N ARG A 19 -8.86 12.60 -3.03
CA ARG A 19 -8.41 11.22 -2.77
C ARG A 19 -7.05 11.01 -3.42
N THR A 20 -6.21 10.18 -2.81
CA THR A 20 -4.96 9.70 -3.39
C THR A 20 -4.98 8.18 -3.42
N ALA A 21 -4.44 7.59 -4.48
CA ALA A 21 -4.34 6.14 -4.58
C ALA A 21 -3.06 5.65 -3.90
N VAL A 22 -3.09 4.45 -3.35
CA VAL A 22 -1.89 3.68 -2.95
C VAL A 22 -1.75 2.49 -3.88
N PHE A 23 -0.52 2.14 -4.25
CA PHE A 23 -0.27 1.15 -5.29
C PHE A 23 0.73 0.09 -4.87
N GLU A 24 0.55 -1.08 -5.45
CA GLU A 24 1.48 -2.19 -5.40
C GLU A 24 1.63 -2.73 -6.83
N PHE A 25 2.86 -2.82 -7.32
CA PHE A 25 3.14 -3.22 -8.69
C PHE A 25 4.19 -4.31 -8.74
N ILE A 26 3.81 -5.48 -9.24
CA ILE A 26 4.73 -6.56 -9.57
C ILE A 26 5.15 -6.38 -11.04
N ARG A 27 6.43 -6.11 -11.26
CA ARG A 27 6.98 -6.05 -12.62
C ARG A 27 7.14 -7.47 -13.16
N VAL A 28 6.63 -7.71 -14.36
CA VAL A 28 6.83 -8.96 -15.07
C VAL A 28 8.22 -8.98 -15.68
N THR A 29 9.19 -9.42 -14.88
CA THR A 29 10.58 -9.65 -15.28
C THR A 29 10.71 -10.96 -16.06
N PRO A 30 11.79 -11.17 -16.84
CA PRO A 30 12.03 -12.46 -17.51
C PRO A 30 11.97 -13.65 -16.55
N GLU A 31 12.54 -13.52 -15.36
CA GLU A 31 12.51 -14.56 -14.33
C GLU A 31 11.09 -14.84 -13.83
N LEU A 32 10.26 -13.80 -13.71
CA LEU A 32 8.85 -13.96 -13.34
C LEU A 32 8.04 -14.61 -14.46
N GLN A 33 8.33 -14.30 -15.73
CA GLN A 33 7.71 -14.97 -16.87
C GLN A 33 8.00 -16.47 -16.88
N ASP A 34 9.27 -16.85 -16.69
CA ASP A 34 9.67 -18.25 -16.60
C ASP A 34 9.02 -18.96 -15.40
N LEU A 35 8.86 -18.24 -14.28
CA LEU A 35 8.16 -18.76 -13.12
C LEU A 35 6.67 -19.00 -13.43
N ILE A 36 5.98 -18.05 -14.09
CA ILE A 36 4.57 -18.16 -14.46
C ILE A 36 4.30 -19.42 -15.31
N LEU A 37 5.20 -19.76 -16.24
CA LEU A 37 5.07 -20.96 -17.08
C LEU A 37 5.07 -22.26 -16.27
N LYS A 38 5.64 -22.25 -15.06
CA LYS A 38 5.68 -23.41 -14.14
C LYS A 38 4.43 -23.54 -13.26
N ARG A 39 3.42 -22.68 -13.45
CA ARG A 39 2.18 -22.62 -12.64
C ARG A 39 2.47 -22.43 -11.14
N PRO A 40 3.12 -21.31 -10.78
CA PRO A 40 3.54 -21.05 -9.42
C PRO A 40 2.32 -20.74 -8.54
N SER A 41 2.46 -20.96 -7.24
CA SER A 41 1.56 -20.39 -6.24
C SER A 41 1.73 -18.87 -6.14
N SER A 42 0.72 -18.19 -5.59
CA SER A 42 0.81 -16.75 -5.30
C SER A 42 1.99 -16.42 -4.37
N ARG A 43 2.33 -17.35 -3.46
CA ARG A 43 3.47 -17.20 -2.55
C ARG A 43 4.80 -17.16 -3.30
N GLU A 44 5.00 -18.04 -4.26
CA GLU A 44 6.23 -18.08 -5.06
C GLU A 44 6.40 -16.81 -5.92
N ILE A 45 5.29 -16.30 -6.48
CA ILE A 45 5.28 -15.00 -7.18
C ILE A 45 5.71 -13.88 -6.23
N TRP A 46 5.12 -13.84 -5.03
CA TRP A 46 5.43 -12.85 -4.01
C TRP A 46 6.88 -12.89 -3.54
N GLU A 47 7.40 -14.07 -3.26
CA GLU A 47 8.80 -14.25 -2.84
C GLU A 47 9.79 -13.79 -3.91
N LEU A 48 9.50 -14.04 -5.19
CA LEU A 48 10.33 -13.52 -6.29
C LEU A 48 10.20 -12.00 -6.41
N ALA A 49 8.99 -11.46 -6.36
CA ALA A 49 8.75 -10.02 -6.46
C ALA A 49 9.42 -9.26 -5.30
N ALA A 50 9.35 -9.77 -4.07
CA ALA A 50 10.01 -9.20 -2.90
C ALA A 50 11.54 -9.14 -3.09
N LYS A 51 12.15 -10.22 -3.61
CA LYS A 51 13.59 -10.24 -3.96
C LYS A 51 13.96 -9.22 -5.04
N GLN A 52 13.01 -8.86 -5.91
CA GLN A 52 13.18 -7.86 -6.97
C GLN A 52 12.85 -6.43 -6.52
N GLY A 53 12.64 -6.19 -5.22
CA GLY A 53 12.39 -4.86 -4.68
C GLY A 53 10.95 -4.37 -4.88
N LEU A 54 9.98 -5.29 -4.82
CA LEU A 54 8.56 -4.92 -4.76
C LEU A 54 8.33 -3.93 -3.62
N ARG A 55 7.69 -2.81 -3.94
CA ARG A 55 7.12 -1.89 -2.97
C ARG A 55 5.68 -2.29 -2.72
N THR A 56 5.36 -2.61 -1.47
CA THR A 56 4.02 -2.96 -1.02
C THR A 56 3.11 -1.72 -1.00
N MET A 57 1.80 -1.96 -0.99
CA MET A 57 0.81 -0.89 -0.82
C MET A 57 1.02 -0.12 0.49
N PHE A 58 1.43 -0.80 1.56
CA PHE A 58 1.69 -0.18 2.86
C PHE A 58 2.90 0.75 2.79
N GLU A 59 3.99 0.32 2.15
CA GLU A 59 5.20 1.15 1.99
C GLU A 59 4.95 2.37 1.09
N ASP A 60 4.18 2.22 0.01
CA ASP A 60 3.76 3.34 -0.83
C ASP A 60 2.88 4.34 -0.06
N GLY A 61 1.93 3.83 0.72
CA GLY A 61 1.10 4.65 1.59
C GLY A 61 1.90 5.35 2.69
N LEU A 62 2.84 4.66 3.32
CA LEU A 62 3.70 5.21 4.37
C LEU A 62 4.58 6.35 3.83
N GLU A 63 5.07 6.23 2.61
CA GLU A 63 5.80 7.31 1.95
C GLU A 63 4.88 8.52 1.70
N LYS A 64 3.62 8.32 1.30
CA LYS A 64 2.63 9.41 1.17
C LYS A 64 2.30 10.07 2.49
N VAL A 65 2.26 9.31 3.59
CA VAL A 65 2.13 9.84 4.95
C VAL A 65 3.34 10.70 5.31
N ARG A 66 4.55 10.20 5.04
CA ARG A 66 5.81 10.94 5.27
C ARG A 66 5.85 12.27 4.50
N LEU A 67 5.31 12.28 3.29
CA LEU A 67 5.20 13.47 2.43
C LEU A 67 4.00 14.37 2.77
N GLY A 68 3.16 13.99 3.73
CA GLY A 68 1.98 14.78 4.14
C GLY A 68 0.82 14.78 3.15
N THR A 69 0.79 13.82 2.20
CA THR A 69 -0.28 13.69 1.20
C THR A 69 -1.51 12.98 1.77
N THR A 70 -1.32 12.08 2.73
CA THR A 70 -2.39 11.41 3.47
C THR A 70 -2.01 11.29 4.95
N THR A 71 -2.92 10.81 5.80
CA THR A 71 -2.69 10.61 7.24
C THR A 71 -2.35 9.16 7.54
N LEU A 72 -1.67 8.93 8.66
CA LEU A 72 -1.43 7.57 9.15
C LEU A 72 -2.74 6.84 9.43
N GLU A 73 -3.75 7.55 9.93
CA GLU A 73 -5.11 7.04 10.17
C GLU A 73 -5.74 6.50 8.87
N GLU A 74 -5.71 7.29 7.78
CA GLU A 74 -6.26 6.84 6.50
C GLU A 74 -5.51 5.64 5.94
N LEU A 75 -4.18 5.60 6.08
CA LEU A 75 -3.38 4.46 5.65
C LEU A 75 -3.78 3.17 6.36
N LEU A 76 -3.84 3.21 7.70
CA LEU A 76 -4.18 2.05 8.52
C LEU A 76 -5.63 1.60 8.33
N ARG A 77 -6.52 2.50 7.89
CA ARG A 77 -7.91 2.17 7.58
C ARG A 77 -8.07 1.36 6.29
N VAL A 78 -7.18 1.51 5.31
CA VAL A 78 -7.37 0.96 3.95
C VAL A 78 -6.35 -0.08 3.53
N VAL A 79 -5.23 -0.22 4.26
CA VAL A 79 -4.15 -1.17 3.93
C VAL A 79 -3.84 -2.08 5.11
N GLU A 80 -3.65 -3.37 4.84
CA GLU A 80 -3.15 -4.33 5.83
C GLU A 80 -1.70 -3.96 6.22
N VAL A 81 -1.43 -3.95 7.52
CA VAL A 81 -0.08 -3.67 8.04
C VAL A 81 0.75 -4.96 7.90
N PRO A 82 1.96 -4.90 7.31
CA PRO A 82 2.87 -6.04 7.26
C PRO A 82 3.10 -6.63 8.67
N ASP A 83 3.10 -7.96 8.76
CA ASP A 83 3.29 -8.72 10.00
C ASP A 83 2.23 -8.49 11.11
N ALA A 84 1.17 -7.73 10.82
CA ALA A 84 -0.01 -7.68 11.70
C ALA A 84 -0.84 -8.97 11.52
N PRO A 85 -1.43 -9.51 12.60
CA PRO A 85 -2.39 -10.59 12.47
C PRO A 85 -3.55 -10.11 11.59
N SER A 86 -3.85 -10.84 10.52
CA SER A 86 -4.96 -10.52 9.63
C SER A 86 -6.24 -10.47 10.47
N PRO A 87 -7.04 -9.38 10.43
CA PRO A 87 -8.38 -9.42 11.00
C PRO A 87 -9.14 -10.55 10.30
N GLU A 88 -9.80 -11.41 11.09
CA GLU A 88 -10.65 -12.46 10.55
C GLU A 88 -11.62 -11.83 9.54
N LYS A 89 -11.49 -12.22 8.27
CA LYS A 89 -12.38 -11.78 7.21
C LYS A 89 -13.74 -12.41 7.50
N VAL A 90 -14.67 -11.60 8.03
CA VAL A 90 -16.10 -11.94 8.22
C VAL A 90 -16.76 -12.16 6.86
#